data_AF-A0A2U3KN72-F1
#
_entry.id   AF-A0A2U3KN72-F1
#
_cell.length_a   1.000
_cell.length_b   1.000
_cell.length_c   1.000
_cell.angle_alpha   90.00
_cell.angle_beta   90.00
_cell.angle_gamma   90.00
#
_symmetry.space_group_name_H-M   'P 1'
#
loop_
_entity.id
_entity.type
_entity.pdbx_description
1 polymer ?
#
loop_
_entity_poly.entity_id
_entity_poly.type
_entity_poly.pdbx_seq_one_letter_code
_entity_poly.pdbx_strand_id
1 'polypeptide(L)'
;MVYPSSLNGYGGWSRLLFNGISTLKTQPQYGLDMRVSRTLPFTERIKGTVMFEAFNVLNHQFATTLNTIGYTGVTSLPPGAVSGPLSGVLKPVIGLGEGIGAQGYPDGTSARRVQVAFRVVF
;
A
#
# COMPACT_ATOMS: atom_id res chain seq x y z
N MET A 1 -10.97 7.60 30.60
CA MET A 1 -9.83 6.76 31.03
C MET A 1 -9.31 6.05 29.79
N VAL A 2 -8.17 6.49 29.24
CA VAL A 2 -7.57 5.87 28.04
C VAL A 2 -6.85 4.62 28.52
N TYR A 3 -7.38 3.44 28.20
CA TYR A 3 -6.66 2.19 28.44
C TYR A 3 -5.49 2.14 27.47
N PRO A 4 -4.23 1.96 27.93
CA PRO A 4 -3.13 1.78 27.01
C PRO A 4 -3.39 0.51 26.20
N SER A 5 -3.64 0.66 24.90
CA SER A 5 -3.79 -0.46 23.96
C SER A 5 -2.44 -1.10 23.60
N SER A 6 -1.40 -0.82 24.39
CA SER A 6 -0.07 -1.38 24.24
C SER A 6 0.15 -2.55 25.19
N LEU A 7 0.86 -3.56 24.69
CA LEU A 7 1.15 -4.78 25.45
C LEU A 7 1.96 -4.53 26.73
N ASN A 8 2.71 -3.43 26.79
CA ASN A 8 3.57 -3.04 27.91
C ASN A 8 3.01 -1.87 28.73
N GLY A 9 1.79 -1.39 28.45
CA GLY A 9 1.17 -0.28 29.20
C GLY A 9 1.74 1.12 28.89
N TYR A 10 2.82 1.22 28.11
CA TYR A 10 3.37 2.50 27.65
C TYR A 10 2.62 2.91 26.38
N GLY A 11 1.74 3.91 26.48
CA GLY A 11 0.75 4.30 25.45
C GLY A 11 1.29 4.81 24.10
N GLY A 12 2.55 4.57 23.78
CA GLY A 12 3.17 4.96 22.51
C GLY A 12 3.50 3.81 21.56
N TRP A 13 3.41 2.54 22.00
CA TRP A 13 3.93 1.43 21.20
C TRP A 13 3.22 0.08 21.44
N SER A 14 2.57 -0.48 20.42
CA SER A 14 1.83 -1.75 20.48
C SER A 14 2.60 -2.99 19.99
N ARG A 15 3.94 -2.93 19.89
CA ARG A 15 4.77 -4.02 19.37
C ARG A 15 5.38 -4.87 20.49
N LEU A 16 5.76 -6.10 20.14
CA LEU A 16 6.50 -6.98 21.03
C LEU A 16 7.94 -6.50 21.20
N LEU A 17 8.43 -6.54 22.45
CA LEU A 17 9.77 -6.07 22.84
C LEU A 17 10.91 -6.80 22.11
N PHE A 18 10.68 -8.03 21.66
CA PHE A 18 11.67 -8.84 20.92
C PHE A 18 11.55 -8.73 19.39
N ASN A 19 10.56 -8.01 18.85
CA ASN A 19 10.40 -7.88 17.40
C ASN A 19 11.09 -6.61 16.88
N GLY A 20 12.14 -6.79 16.08
CA GLY A 20 12.92 -5.70 15.50
C GLY A 20 12.12 -4.77 14.59
N ILE A 21 12.46 -3.48 14.57
CA ILE A 21 11.81 -2.48 13.71
C ILE A 21 12.11 -2.81 12.23
N SER A 22 11.17 -2.49 11.34
CA SER A 22 11.35 -2.62 9.88
C SER A 22 11.67 -4.05 9.36
N THR A 23 11.12 -5.09 9.98
CA THR A 23 11.33 -6.49 9.58
C THR A 23 10.50 -6.95 8.39
N LEU A 24 9.38 -6.27 8.10
CA LEU A 24 8.49 -6.59 6.97
C LEU A 24 8.91 -5.78 5.75
N LYS A 25 9.04 -6.45 4.60
CA LYS A 25 9.35 -5.83 3.30
C LYS A 25 8.17 -6.01 2.36
N THR A 26 7.82 -4.95 1.63
CA THR A 26 6.79 -5.01 0.58
C THR A 26 7.23 -5.89 -0.58
N GLN A 27 6.26 -6.30 -1.40
CA GLN A 27 6.54 -7.13 -2.57
C GLN A 27 7.43 -6.38 -3.58
N PRO A 28 8.29 -7.10 -4.34
CA PRO A 28 9.03 -6.51 -5.43
C PRO A 28 8.11 -5.86 -6.47
N GLN A 29 8.45 -4.66 -6.89
CA GLN A 29 7.69 -3.90 -7.88
C GLN A 29 8.41 -3.94 -9.24
N TYR A 30 7.72 -4.48 -10.24
CA TYR A 30 8.15 -4.45 -11.64
C TYR A 30 7.08 -3.71 -12.44
N GLY A 31 7.47 -2.57 -13.03
CA GLY A 31 6.60 -1.75 -13.86
C GLY A 31 7.31 -1.42 -15.16
N LEU A 32 6.56 -1.51 -16.27
CA LEU A 32 7.00 -1.02 -17.57
C LEU A 32 6.03 0.06 -18.01
N ASP A 33 6.57 1.26 -18.22
CA ASP A 33 5.83 2.40 -18.75
C ASP A 33 6.37 2.73 -20.13
N MET A 34 5.48 3.06 -21.06
CA MET A 34 5.84 3.44 -22.42
C MET A 34 5.22 4.78 -22.81
N ARG A 35 5.99 5.59 -23.55
CA ARG A 35 5.52 6.83 -24.14
C ARG A 35 5.94 6.88 -25.60
N VAL A 36 4.99 7.16 -26.48
CA VAL A 36 5.22 7.38 -27.91
C VAL A 36 4.69 8.76 -28.27
N SER A 37 5.53 9.58 -28.88
CA SER A 37 5.18 10.93 -29.31
C SER A 37 5.54 11.16 -30.77
N ARG A 38 4.64 11.79 -31.52
CA ARG A 38 4.91 12.18 -32.92
C ARG A 38 4.46 13.61 -33.16
N THR A 39 5.35 14.40 -33.76
CA THR A 39 5.00 15.72 -34.27
C THR A 39 4.61 15.60 -35.74
N LEU A 40 3.41 16.09 -36.05
CA LEU A 40 2.80 16.16 -37.36
C LEU A 40 2.82 17.64 -37.79
N PRO A 41 3.58 18.00 -38.84
CA PRO A 41 3.49 19.33 -39.41
C PRO A 41 2.18 19.47 -40.18
N PHE A 42 1.35 20.45 -39.82
CA PHE A 42 0.15 20.79 -40.60
C PHE A 42 0.49 21.87 -41.62
N THR A 43 1.24 22.90 -41.20
CA THR A 43 1.78 23.96 -42.06
C THR A 43 3.19 24.33 -41.60
N GLU A 44 3.85 25.28 -42.27
CA GLU A 44 5.18 25.78 -41.87
C GLU A 44 5.17 26.43 -40.47
N ARG A 45 4.02 27.00 -40.07
CA ARG A 45 3.84 27.70 -38.78
C ARG A 45 3.12 26.84 -37.74
N ILE A 46 2.21 25.96 -38.16
CA ILE A 46 1.39 25.15 -37.24
C ILE A 46 1.89 23.70 -37.19
N LYS A 47 2.29 23.26 -36.01
CA LYS A 47 2.72 21.88 -35.73
C LYS A 47 1.87 21.28 -34.61
N GLY A 48 1.39 20.06 -34.80
CA GLY A 48 0.71 19.29 -33.78
C GLY A 48 1.60 18.19 -33.24
N THR A 49 1.70 18.02 -31.92
CA THR A 49 2.34 16.86 -31.31
C THR A 49 1.28 15.99 -30.65
N VAL A 50 1.16 14.75 -31.10
CA VAL A 50 0.34 13.72 -30.47
C VAL A 50 1.23 12.88 -29.56
N MET A 51 0.75 12.59 -28.35
CA MET A 51 1.45 11.78 -27.35
C MET A 51 0.51 10.71 -26.83
N PHE A 52 1.01 9.47 -26.77
CA PHE A 52 0.37 8.32 -26.15
C PHE A 52 1.26 7.83 -25.02
N GLU A 53 0.67 7.58 -23.87
CA GLU A 53 1.37 7.05 -22.71
C GLU A 53 0.59 5.91 -22.11
N ALA A 54 1.27 4.80 -21.84
CA ALA A 54 0.70 3.66 -21.14
C ALA A 54 1.58 3.34 -19.94
N PHE A 55 0.94 3.21 -18.78
CA PHE A 55 1.59 2.89 -17.52
C PHE A 55 1.21 1.49 -17.07
N ASN A 56 2.17 0.77 -16.50
CA ASN A 56 2.03 -0.63 -16.13
C ASN A 56 1.54 -1.49 -17.31
N VAL A 57 2.26 -1.42 -18.43
CA VAL A 57 1.96 -2.13 -19.68
C VAL A 57 1.84 -3.64 -19.46
N LEU A 58 2.70 -4.19 -18.61
CA LEU A 58 2.74 -5.60 -18.27
C LEU A 58 1.62 -6.03 -17.31
N ASN A 59 0.79 -5.08 -16.85
CA ASN A 59 -0.31 -5.32 -15.92
C ASN A 59 0.10 -6.10 -14.67
N HIS A 60 1.30 -5.81 -14.15
CA HIS A 60 1.82 -6.48 -12.97
C HIS A 60 1.25 -5.79 -11.72
N GLN A 61 0.56 -6.57 -10.90
CA GLN A 61 -0.03 -6.09 -9.64
C GLN A 61 0.90 -6.47 -8.48
N PHE A 62 1.37 -5.46 -7.74
CA PHE A 62 2.23 -5.62 -6.57
C PHE A 62 1.53 -5.01 -5.35
N ALA A 63 1.69 -5.64 -4.18
CA ALA A 63 1.14 -5.13 -2.92
C ALA A 63 2.07 -4.08 -2.31
N THR A 64 1.53 -2.89 -2.09
CA THR A 64 2.21 -1.78 -1.40
C THR A 64 1.84 -1.70 0.08
N THR A 65 0.83 -2.46 0.50
CA THR A 65 0.35 -2.51 1.88
C THR A 65 0.36 -3.95 2.37
N LEU A 66 0.90 -4.15 3.57
CA LEU A 66 1.05 -5.47 4.18
C LEU A 66 0.19 -5.59 5.43
N ASN A 67 -0.20 -6.82 5.75
CA ASN A 67 -0.72 -7.13 7.08
C ASN A 67 0.42 -7.01 8.11
N THR A 68 0.27 -6.08 9.06
CA THR A 68 1.25 -5.83 10.11
C THR A 68 0.89 -6.48 11.44
N ILE A 69 -0.27 -7.15 11.52
CA ILE A 69 -0.74 -7.83 12.73
C ILE A 69 -0.03 -9.17 12.84
N GLY A 70 0.94 -9.27 13.75
CA GLY A 70 1.68 -10.50 13.99
C GLY A 70 1.11 -11.37 15.11
N TYR A 71 0.49 -10.75 16.12
CA TYR A 71 -0.02 -11.44 17.31
C TYR A 71 -1.30 -10.78 17.80
N THR A 72 -2.21 -11.60 18.33
CA THR A 72 -3.40 -11.14 19.04
C THR A 72 -3.38 -11.69 20.46
N GLY A 73 -3.70 -10.84 21.42
CA GLY A 73 -3.95 -11.29 22.79
C GLY A 73 -5.33 -11.89 22.87
N VAL A 74 -5.43 -13.16 23.26
CA VAL A 74 -6.72 -13.79 23.57
C VAL A 74 -6.83 -14.00 25.06
N THR A 75 -7.94 -13.52 25.61
CA THR A 75 -8.31 -13.75 27.00
C THR A 75 -9.74 -14.29 27.03
N SER A 76 -9.95 -15.35 27.78
CA SER A 76 -11.29 -15.75 28.19
C SER A 76 -11.65 -14.89 29.40
N LEU A 77 -12.61 -13.98 29.25
CA LEU A 77 -13.19 -13.32 30.42
C LEU A 77 -13.91 -14.36 31.29
N PRO A 78 -13.84 -14.24 32.62
CA PRO A 78 -14.70 -15.02 33.51
C PRO A 78 -16.18 -14.84 33.12
N PRO A 79 -17.03 -15.87 33.25
CA PRO A 79 -18.45 -15.76 32.96
C PRO A 79 -19.08 -14.56 33.69
N GLY A 80 -19.73 -13.67 32.94
CA GLY A 80 -20.39 -12.47 33.48
C GLY A 80 -19.52 -11.20 33.53
N ALA A 81 -18.23 -11.28 33.18
CA ALA A 81 -17.38 -10.10 33.03
C ALA A 81 -17.41 -9.56 31.59
N VAL A 82 -17.63 -8.24 31.45
CA VAL A 82 -17.65 -7.53 30.15
C VAL A 82 -16.31 -6.82 29.87
N SER A 83 -15.48 -6.64 30.91
CA SER A 83 -14.12 -6.08 30.83
C SER A 83 -13.26 -6.52 32.03
N GLY A 84 -11.93 -6.62 31.86
CA GLY A 84 -11.00 -7.04 32.91
C GLY A 84 -9.54 -7.04 32.42
N PRO A 85 -8.53 -7.22 33.31
CA PRO A 85 -7.14 -7.29 32.90
C PRO A 85 -6.93 -8.47 31.94
N LEU A 86 -6.62 -8.15 30.69
CA LEU A 86 -6.41 -9.13 29.62
C LEU A 86 -5.00 -9.74 29.78
N SER A 87 -4.78 -10.58 30.79
CA SER A 87 -3.60 -11.45 30.83
C SER A 87 -3.82 -12.60 29.83
N GLY A 88 -3.71 -12.26 28.55
CA GLY A 88 -4.01 -13.16 27.44
C GLY A 88 -2.76 -13.86 26.94
N VAL A 89 -2.91 -15.13 26.53
CA VAL A 89 -1.89 -15.82 25.75
C VAL A 89 -1.81 -15.13 24.39
N LEU A 90 -0.60 -14.75 23.95
CA LEU A 90 -0.39 -14.24 22.62
C LEU A 90 -0.50 -15.38 21.61
N LYS A 91 -1.44 -15.27 20.67
CA LYS A 91 -1.52 -16.19 19.54
C LYS A 91 -0.98 -15.52 18.28
N PRO A 92 -0.11 -16.21 17.51
CA PRO A 92 0.35 -15.68 16.23
C PRO A 92 -0.84 -15.57 15.25
N VAL A 93 -0.83 -14.51 14.46
CA VAL A 93 -1.80 -14.29 13.37
C VAL A 93 -1.19 -14.79 12.07
N ILE A 94 -1.98 -15.53 11.31
CA ILE A 94 -1.59 -16.04 9.99
C ILE A 94 -1.53 -14.88 9.01
N GLY A 95 -0.55 -14.88 8.12
CA GLY A 95 -0.43 -13.88 7.06
C GLY A 95 0.23 -12.57 7.49
N LEU A 96 1.02 -12.57 8.57
CA LEU A 96 1.94 -11.48 8.88
C LEU A 96 2.87 -11.25 7.69
N GLY A 97 2.90 -10.02 7.16
CA GLY A 97 3.72 -9.66 6.00
C GLY A 97 3.10 -9.97 4.64
N GLU A 98 1.90 -10.55 4.60
CA GLU A 98 1.18 -10.77 3.35
C GLU A 98 0.62 -9.46 2.79
N GLY A 99 0.56 -9.38 1.46
CA GLY A 99 -0.01 -8.24 0.76
C GLY A 99 -1.53 -8.18 0.92
N ILE A 100 -2.04 -7.09 1.50
CA ILE A 100 -3.49 -6.91 1.73
C ILE A 100 -4.10 -5.82 0.84
N GLY A 101 -3.26 -5.10 0.11
CA GLY A 101 -3.71 -4.01 -0.74
C GLY A 101 -2.59 -3.45 -1.60
N ALA A 102 -3.00 -2.73 -2.63
CA ALA A 102 -2.12 -2.01 -3.51
C ALA A 102 -2.67 -0.61 -3.76
N GLN A 103 -1.79 0.38 -3.61
CA GLN A 103 -2.10 1.79 -3.76
C GLN A 103 -0.91 2.45 -4.47
N GLY A 104 -1.20 3.25 -5.48
CA GLY A 104 -0.20 4.01 -6.23
C GLY A 104 -0.55 5.49 -6.31
N TYR A 105 0.44 6.37 -6.26
CA TYR A 105 0.28 7.77 -6.66
C TYR A 105 0.10 7.84 -8.19
N PRO A 106 -0.67 8.78 -8.75
CA PRO A 106 -1.46 9.85 -8.09
C PRO A 106 -2.85 9.45 -7.63
N ASP A 107 -3.46 8.45 -8.25
CA ASP A 107 -4.92 8.25 -8.17
C ASP A 107 -5.34 7.24 -7.07
N GLY A 108 -4.40 6.83 -6.22
CA GLY A 108 -4.61 5.80 -5.19
C GLY A 108 -4.70 4.38 -5.76
N THR A 109 -4.30 4.15 -7.01
CA THR A 109 -4.33 2.83 -7.66
C THR A 109 -3.04 2.55 -8.42
N SER A 110 -2.65 1.28 -8.49
CA SER A 110 -1.55 0.80 -9.34
C SER A 110 -2.05 0.07 -10.59
N ALA A 111 -3.34 0.22 -10.91
CA ALA A 111 -3.94 -0.32 -12.12
C ALA A 111 -3.28 0.25 -13.38
N ARG A 112 -3.26 -0.55 -14.45
CA ARG A 112 -2.81 -0.09 -15.78
C ARG A 112 -3.65 1.07 -16.26
N ARG A 113 -2.99 2.06 -16.88
CA ARG A 113 -3.67 3.26 -17.39
C ARG A 113 -3.05 3.70 -18.70
N VAL A 114 -3.88 4.33 -19.53
CA VAL A 114 -3.47 4.93 -20.80
C VAL A 114 -3.96 6.36 -20.84
N GLN A 115 -3.09 7.28 -21.26
CA GLN A 115 -3.45 8.68 -21.50
C GLN A 115 -2.99 9.12 -22.88
N VAL A 116 -3.77 10.04 -23.46
CA VAL A 116 -3.52 10.63 -24.76
C VAL A 116 -3.47 12.14 -24.56
N ALA A 117 -2.44 12.78 -25.12
CA ALA A 117 -2.30 14.22 -25.09
C ALA A 117 -2.04 14.76 -26.50
N PHE A 118 -2.54 15.95 -26.75
CA PHE A 118 -2.32 16.68 -27.99
C PHE A 118 -1.85 18.09 -27.69
N ARG A 119 -0.80 18.53 -28.37
CA ARG A 119 -0.23 19.87 -28.23
C ARG A 119 -0.19 20.56 -29.59
N VAL A 120 -0.70 21.78 -29.65
CA VAL A 120 -0.58 22.66 -30.82
C VAL A 120 0.51 23.69 -30.57
N VAL A 121 1.36 23.92 -31.57
CA VAL A 121 2.38 24.98 -31.61
C VAL A 121 2.13 25.81 -32.86
N PHE A 122 2.11 27.13 -32.72
CA PHE A 122 1.82 28.12 -33.76
C PHE A 122 2.89 29.21 -33.82
#